data_AF-A0A239HA85-F1
#
_entry.id   AF-A0A239HA85-F1
#
_cell.length_a   1.000
_cell.length_b   1.000
_cell.length_c   1.000
_cell.angle_alpha   90.00
_cell.angle_beta   90.00
_cell.angle_gamma   90.00
#
_symmetry.space_group_name_H-M   'P 1'
#
loop_
_entity.id
_entity.type
_entity.pdbx_description
1 polymer ?
#
loop_
_entity_poly.entity_id
_entity_poly.type
_entity_poly.pdbx_seq_one_letter_code
_entity_poly.pdbx_strand_id
1 'polypeptide(L)'
;MTDTDLDVREALDRLAAEAGPPRGADAADAAVTLARRQRRTRAAWAAGALAVALLGAAAPAVLPDAGPVPGETAGGQHTQQAAPALPDLPTRGSLAGDEDFVAGVAAIDWSGPLGRDGAVLRPPESSRHVAFAGELPDGRRWALVTGEDEGQLLHAWFGGPAGAAPDELALIAPPERSGRGATVAVLDTTGAQPVLVVVTRPFDGARYSPGTVRLGDGSIGRVWTELPGDDGVLVAEVPAPVHPGSEVVDLLRDGSRTSLRYVSRTAGTPVPVAWSIASTADPSLTADPAVEQRFVGCLLPQGFVVRFGADGALTVVYPTPAARRSDVELVHARAGWDAVVDDCAARALAGG
;
A
#
# COMPACT_ATOMS: atom_id res chain seq x y z
N MET A 1 -9.23 -44.89 -27.00
CA MET A 1 -8.94 -43.46 -27.15
C MET A 1 -9.75 -42.79 -26.06
N THR A 2 -9.08 -42.28 -25.03
CA THR A 2 -9.72 -41.77 -23.81
C THR A 2 -10.20 -40.35 -24.01
N ASP A 3 -11.19 -39.92 -23.23
CA ASP A 3 -11.77 -38.57 -23.25
C ASP A 3 -10.68 -37.47 -23.18
N THR A 4 -9.63 -37.75 -22.39
CA THR A 4 -8.45 -36.89 -22.24
C THR A 4 -7.64 -36.70 -23.54
N ASP A 5 -7.62 -37.68 -24.45
CA ASP A 5 -6.92 -37.52 -25.74
C ASP A 5 -7.67 -36.58 -26.69
N LEU A 6 -9.00 -36.51 -26.56
CA LEU A 6 -9.84 -35.61 -27.33
C LEU A 6 -9.72 -34.18 -26.81
N ASP A 7 -9.77 -33.99 -25.48
CA ASP A 7 -9.59 -32.68 -24.84
C ASP A 7 -8.23 -32.06 -25.15
N VAL A 8 -7.16 -32.86 -25.16
CA VAL A 8 -5.81 -32.37 -25.48
C VAL A 8 -5.71 -31.95 -26.94
N ARG A 9 -6.32 -32.70 -27.87
CA ARG A 9 -6.32 -32.32 -29.29
C ARG A 9 -7.11 -31.05 -29.52
N GLU A 10 -8.28 -30.92 -28.91
CA GLU A 10 -9.13 -29.73 -29.06
C GLU A 10 -8.47 -28.49 -28.44
N ALA A 11 -7.80 -28.63 -27.30
CA ALA A 11 -7.02 -27.56 -26.69
C ALA A 11 -5.84 -27.14 -27.59
N LEU A 12 -5.14 -28.08 -28.22
CA LEU A 12 -4.03 -27.80 -29.12
C LEU A 12 -4.50 -27.15 -30.43
N ASP A 13 -5.62 -27.58 -30.99
CA ASP A 13 -6.20 -26.99 -32.20
C ASP A 13 -6.69 -25.55 -31.95
N ARG A 14 -7.26 -25.28 -30.77
CA ARG A 14 -7.66 -23.94 -30.35
C ARG A 14 -6.47 -22.99 -30.20
N LEU A 15 -5.40 -23.45 -29.54
CA LEU A 15 -4.15 -22.71 -29.41
C LEU A 15 -3.47 -22.45 -30.76
N ALA A 16 -3.55 -23.40 -31.70
CA ALA A 16 -3.02 -23.24 -33.05
C ALA A 16 -3.80 -22.21 -33.87
N ALA A 17 -5.13 -22.15 -33.69
CA ALA A 17 -5.98 -21.15 -34.33
C ALA A 17 -5.72 -19.72 -33.80
N GLU A 18 -5.45 -19.58 -32.50
CA GLU A 18 -5.14 -18.29 -31.86
C GLU A 18 -3.73 -17.76 -32.19
N ALA A 19 -2.78 -18.64 -32.49
CA ALA A 19 -1.39 -18.27 -32.72
C ALA A 19 -1.14 -17.40 -33.98
N GLY A 20 -2.13 -17.30 -34.88
CA GLY A 20 -2.02 -16.56 -36.13
C GLY A 20 -0.98 -17.13 -37.11
N PRO A 21 -0.89 -16.60 -38.35
CA PRO A 21 0.07 -17.09 -39.33
C PRO A 21 1.51 -16.87 -38.88
N PRO A 22 2.44 -17.80 -39.19
CA PRO A 22 3.82 -17.75 -38.71
C PRO A 22 4.51 -16.45 -39.16
N ARG A 23 4.95 -15.65 -38.19
CA ARG A 23 5.69 -14.40 -38.42
C ARG A 23 7.16 -14.69 -38.76
N GLY A 24 7.40 -15.23 -39.96
CA GLY A 24 8.73 -15.37 -40.55
C GLY A 24 9.70 -16.31 -39.82
N ALA A 25 10.91 -16.47 -40.37
CA ALA A 25 11.95 -17.34 -39.83
C ALA A 25 12.44 -16.90 -38.44
N ASP A 26 12.38 -15.59 -38.15
CA ASP A 26 12.84 -15.00 -36.88
C ASP A 26 12.00 -15.45 -35.67
N ALA A 27 10.72 -15.77 -35.86
CA ALA A 27 9.86 -16.27 -34.79
C ALA A 27 10.21 -17.71 -34.38
N ALA A 28 10.65 -18.54 -35.33
CA ALA A 28 11.09 -19.91 -35.03
C ALA A 28 12.37 -19.91 -34.19
N ASP A 29 13.34 -19.05 -34.53
CA ASP A 29 14.59 -18.92 -33.78
C ASP A 29 14.36 -18.32 -32.38
N ALA A 30 13.44 -17.36 -32.25
CA ALA A 30 13.02 -16.82 -30.96
C ALA A 30 12.34 -17.89 -30.08
N ALA A 31 11.45 -18.72 -30.66
CA ALA A 31 10.78 -19.81 -29.94
C ALA A 31 11.78 -20.89 -29.49
N VAL A 32 12.73 -21.28 -30.34
CA VAL A 32 13.80 -22.24 -29.99
C VAL A 32 14.69 -21.68 -28.88
N THR A 33 15.02 -20.38 -28.93
CA THR A 33 15.83 -19.72 -27.90
C THR A 33 15.09 -19.68 -26.56
N LEU A 34 13.79 -19.37 -26.56
CA LEU A 34 12.95 -19.36 -25.38
C LEU A 34 12.81 -20.77 -24.78
N ALA A 35 12.56 -21.79 -25.61
CA ALA A 35 12.45 -23.18 -25.19
C ALA A 35 13.76 -23.71 -24.58
N ARG A 36 14.92 -23.34 -25.13
CA ARG A 36 16.24 -23.66 -24.57
C ARG A 36 16.46 -23.00 -23.20
N ARG A 37 16.06 -21.73 -23.04
CA ARG A 37 16.12 -21.04 -21.73
C ARG A 37 15.21 -21.71 -20.71
N GLN A 38 13.96 -22.02 -21.06
CA GLN A 38 13.01 -22.70 -20.17
C GLN A 38 13.46 -24.10 -19.76
N ARG A 39 14.07 -24.88 -20.67
CA ARG A 39 14.65 -26.19 -20.32
C ARG A 39 15.81 -26.06 -19.33
N ARG A 40 16.68 -25.05 -19.47
CA ARG A 40 17.80 -24.82 -18.54
C ARG A 40 17.32 -24.40 -17.16
N THR A 41 16.32 -23.53 -17.06
CA THR A 41 15.74 -23.16 -15.76
C THR A 41 15.05 -24.35 -15.11
N ARG A 42 14.22 -25.13 -15.83
CA ARG A 42 13.59 -26.34 -15.27
C ARG A 42 14.63 -27.38 -14.77
N ALA A 43 15.72 -27.56 -15.50
CA ALA A 43 16.82 -28.43 -15.06
C ALA A 43 17.51 -27.92 -13.78
N ALA A 44 17.72 -26.60 -13.66
CA ALA A 44 18.30 -25.99 -12.46
C ALA A 44 17.39 -26.16 -11.22
N TRP A 45 16.07 -26.03 -11.38
CA TRP A 45 15.10 -26.25 -10.31
C TRP A 45 15.05 -27.72 -9.86
N ALA A 46 15.08 -28.66 -10.81
CA ALA A 46 15.12 -30.09 -10.48
C ALA A 46 16.41 -30.47 -9.72
N ALA A 47 17.55 -29.91 -10.11
CA ALA A 47 18.82 -30.11 -9.40
C ALA A 47 18.79 -29.51 -7.98
N GLY A 48 18.18 -28.32 -7.81
CA GLY A 48 18.01 -27.70 -6.49
C GLY A 48 17.13 -28.51 -5.54
N ALA A 49 15.99 -29.03 -6.04
CA ALA A 49 15.10 -29.90 -5.25
C ALA A 49 15.79 -31.20 -4.83
N LEU A 50 16.60 -31.80 -5.71
CA LEU A 50 17.37 -33.00 -5.39
C LEU A 50 18.43 -32.73 -4.31
N ALA A 51 19.11 -31.58 -4.36
CA ALA A 51 20.11 -31.18 -3.36
C ALA A 51 19.48 -30.97 -1.97
N VAL A 52 18.30 -30.33 -1.90
CA VAL A 52 17.56 -30.15 -0.64
C VAL A 52 17.08 -31.50 -0.08
N ALA A 53 16.58 -32.40 -0.94
CA ALA A 53 16.18 -33.74 -0.52
C ALA A 53 17.35 -34.58 0.01
N LEU A 54 18.53 -34.49 -0.63
CA LEU A 54 19.76 -35.16 -0.17
C LEU A 54 20.27 -34.59 1.16
N LEU A 55 20.21 -33.27 1.36
CA LEU A 55 20.58 -32.63 2.63
C LEU A 55 19.59 -32.97 3.76
N GLY A 56 18.29 -33.09 3.46
CA GLY A 56 17.28 -33.51 4.42
C GLY A 56 17.42 -34.99 4.86
N ALA A 57 17.85 -35.87 3.95
CA ALA A 57 18.02 -37.30 4.24
C ALA A 57 19.30 -37.64 5.02
N ALA A 58 20.32 -36.78 5.02
CA ALA A 58 21.57 -37.00 5.73
C ALA A 58 21.58 -36.50 7.19
N ALA A 59 20.53 -35.81 7.64
CA ALA A 59 20.48 -35.18 8.95
C ALA A 59 20.28 -36.11 10.18
N PRO A 60 19.71 -37.34 10.12
CA PRO A 60 19.37 -38.05 11.35
C PRO A 60 20.54 -38.83 11.98
N ALA A 61 21.75 -38.84 11.39
CA ALA A 61 22.82 -39.75 11.83
C ALA A 61 23.84 -39.15 12.81
N VAL A 62 23.77 -37.86 13.16
CA VAL A 62 24.76 -37.20 14.04
C VAL A 62 24.13 -36.50 15.25
N LEU A 63 22.81 -36.60 15.43
CA LEU A 63 22.15 -36.05 16.62
C LEU A 63 22.12 -37.13 17.71
N PRO A 64 22.76 -36.90 18.87
CA PRO A 64 22.65 -37.80 20.01
C PRO A 64 21.20 -37.89 20.46
N ASP A 65 20.82 -39.09 20.90
CA ASP A 65 19.50 -39.49 21.39
C ASP A 65 18.98 -38.46 22.43
N ALA A 66 18.19 -37.50 21.96
CA ALA A 66 17.45 -36.59 22.82
C ALA A 66 16.21 -37.35 23.28
N GLY A 67 16.27 -37.89 24.50
CA GLY A 67 15.14 -38.56 25.14
C GLY A 67 13.87 -37.69 25.12
N PRO A 68 12.70 -38.28 25.41
CA PRO A 68 11.41 -37.60 25.33
C PRO A 68 11.47 -36.30 26.13
N VAL A 69 11.51 -35.18 25.41
CA VAL A 69 11.40 -33.85 26.00
C VAL A 69 10.01 -33.80 26.62
N PRO A 70 9.88 -33.62 27.95
CA PRO A 70 8.60 -33.44 28.59
C PRO A 70 7.85 -32.36 27.81
N GLY A 71 6.64 -32.67 27.36
CA GLY A 71 5.80 -31.73 26.61
C GLY A 71 5.68 -30.44 27.40
N GLU A 72 6.44 -29.43 26.96
CA GLU A 72 6.40 -28.10 27.51
C GLU A 72 5.04 -27.54 27.09
N THR A 73 4.06 -27.72 27.97
CA THR A 73 2.73 -27.13 27.85
C THR A 73 2.93 -25.66 27.57
N ALA A 74 2.36 -25.16 26.46
CA ALA A 74 2.43 -23.78 26.00
C ALA A 74 2.25 -22.81 27.17
N GLY A 75 3.37 -22.45 27.79
CA GLY A 75 3.43 -21.83 29.09
C GLY A 75 3.47 -20.34 28.90
N GLY A 76 2.41 -19.68 29.37
CA GLY A 76 2.34 -18.23 29.47
C GLY A 76 1.96 -17.56 28.16
N GLN A 77 0.68 -17.18 28.05
CA GLN A 77 0.34 -15.96 27.34
C GLN A 77 1.15 -14.84 28.00
N HIS A 78 2.34 -14.54 27.48
CA HIS A 78 2.99 -13.28 27.76
C HIS A 78 2.00 -12.22 27.31
N THR A 79 1.34 -11.58 28.26
CA THR A 79 0.57 -10.36 28.02
C THR A 79 1.58 -9.32 27.60
N GLN A 80 1.91 -9.33 26.31
CA GLN A 80 2.79 -8.39 25.67
C GLN A 80 2.09 -7.04 25.85
N GLN A 81 2.60 -6.25 26.77
CA GLN A 81 2.01 -4.96 27.10
C GLN A 81 1.92 -4.16 25.80
N ALA A 82 0.70 -3.72 25.47
CA ALA A 82 0.46 -2.98 24.24
C ALA A 82 1.41 -1.78 24.23
N ALA A 83 2.17 -1.63 23.14
CA ALA A 83 3.01 -0.46 22.96
C ALA A 83 2.12 0.80 22.99
N PRO A 84 2.63 1.92 23.54
CA PRO A 84 1.87 3.16 23.59
C PRO A 84 1.44 3.58 22.18
N ALA A 85 0.19 4.03 22.06
CA ALA A 85 -0.34 4.58 20.83
C ALA A 85 0.21 6.00 20.60
N LEU A 86 0.14 6.51 19.37
CA LEU A 86 0.51 7.90 19.08
C LEU A 86 -0.14 8.96 20.00
N PRO A 87 -1.45 8.91 20.32
CA PRO A 87 -2.05 9.87 21.25
C PRO A 87 -1.61 9.69 22.72
N ASP A 88 -0.97 8.57 23.07
CA ASP A 88 -0.45 8.33 24.42
C ASP A 88 0.99 8.86 24.59
N LEU A 89 1.62 9.29 23.49
CA LEU A 89 2.98 9.83 23.48
C LEU A 89 2.95 11.36 23.63
N PRO A 90 4.02 11.99 24.14
CA PRO A 90 4.12 13.44 24.14
C PRO A 90 4.21 13.99 22.70
N THR A 91 3.84 15.26 22.54
CA THR A 91 4.11 16.03 21.32
C THR A 91 5.61 16.01 21.02
N ARG A 92 5.98 15.83 19.75
CA ARG A 92 7.37 15.77 19.30
C ARG A 92 7.64 16.72 18.13
N GLY A 93 8.90 16.99 17.86
CA GLY A 93 9.34 17.95 16.85
C GLY A 93 9.84 19.27 17.44
N SER A 94 10.35 20.15 16.59
CA SER A 94 11.04 21.38 17.02
C SER A 94 10.14 22.42 17.70
N LEU A 95 8.82 22.30 17.54
CA LEU A 95 7.83 23.18 18.18
C LEU A 95 7.07 22.49 19.32
N ALA A 96 7.49 21.30 19.74
CA ALA A 96 6.81 20.54 20.78
C ALA A 96 6.80 21.23 22.16
N GLY A 97 7.79 22.07 22.44
CA GLY A 97 7.88 22.85 23.69
C GLY A 97 7.15 24.18 23.67
N ASP A 98 6.55 24.57 22.53
CA ASP A 98 5.74 25.78 22.41
C ASP A 98 4.28 25.44 22.76
N GLU A 99 3.96 25.54 24.05
CA GLU A 99 2.65 25.13 24.58
C GLU A 99 1.49 25.92 23.95
N ASP A 100 1.67 27.21 23.68
CA ASP A 100 0.67 28.06 23.04
C ASP A 100 0.44 27.62 21.58
N PHE A 101 1.52 27.31 20.85
CA PHE A 101 1.41 26.78 19.50
C PHE A 101 0.69 25.43 19.49
N VAL A 102 1.10 24.49 20.35
CA VAL A 102 0.50 23.16 20.45
C VAL A 102 -0.98 23.23 20.82
N ALA A 103 -1.35 24.06 21.79
CA ALA A 103 -2.75 24.25 22.18
C ALA A 103 -3.58 24.87 21.04
N GLY A 104 -3.04 25.88 20.36
CA GLY A 104 -3.69 26.51 19.21
C GLY A 104 -3.92 25.52 18.07
N VAL A 105 -2.95 24.66 17.78
CA VAL A 105 -3.05 23.63 16.73
C VAL A 105 -4.09 22.56 17.07
N ALA A 106 -4.16 22.12 18.33
CA ALA A 106 -5.16 21.15 18.77
C ALA A 106 -6.61 21.67 18.59
N ALA A 107 -6.80 22.99 18.71
CA ALA A 107 -8.09 23.66 18.57
C ALA A 107 -8.51 23.91 17.11
N ILE A 108 -7.62 23.73 16.11
CA ILE A 108 -7.97 23.95 14.70
C ILE A 108 -9.12 23.03 14.30
N ASP A 109 -10.14 23.60 13.67
CA ASP A 109 -11.27 22.83 13.16
C ASP A 109 -10.86 21.97 11.95
N TRP A 110 -11.29 20.72 11.95
CA TRP A 110 -11.05 19.77 10.86
C TRP A 110 -12.08 19.98 9.74
N SER A 111 -12.38 21.24 9.38
CA SER A 111 -13.24 21.57 8.25
C SER A 111 -12.46 21.43 6.94
N GLY A 112 -12.30 20.18 6.51
CA GLY A 112 -11.65 19.82 5.26
C GLY A 112 -12.60 19.19 4.24
N PRO A 113 -12.10 18.88 3.03
CA PRO A 113 -12.80 17.99 2.12
C PRO A 113 -13.14 16.68 2.84
N LEU A 114 -14.21 16.03 2.38
CA LEU A 114 -14.59 14.70 2.88
C LEU A 114 -13.36 13.80 2.88
N GLY A 115 -13.19 12.99 3.93
CA GLY A 115 -12.08 12.03 4.02
C GLY A 115 -12.07 11.08 2.82
N ARG A 116 -11.05 10.22 2.73
CA ARG A 116 -10.84 9.33 1.57
C ARG A 116 -12.07 8.53 1.11
N ASP A 117 -13.00 8.28 2.04
CA ASP A 117 -14.23 7.51 1.85
C ASP A 117 -15.51 8.37 1.81
N GLY A 118 -15.39 9.69 1.64
CA GLY A 118 -16.55 10.58 1.59
C GLY A 118 -17.16 10.92 2.97
N ALA A 119 -16.58 10.43 4.06
CA ALA A 119 -17.04 10.74 5.41
C ALA A 119 -16.46 12.06 5.94
N VAL A 120 -17.26 12.84 6.66
CA VAL A 120 -16.77 13.97 7.46
C VAL A 120 -16.06 13.37 8.68
N LEU A 121 -14.74 13.53 8.76
CA LEU A 121 -13.93 13.07 9.88
C LEU A 121 -13.65 14.25 10.81
N ARG A 122 -14.39 14.34 11.92
CA ARG A 122 -14.29 15.45 12.88
C ARG A 122 -14.31 14.92 14.31
N PRO A 123 -13.16 14.49 14.86
CA PRO A 123 -13.10 14.06 16.25
C PRO A 123 -13.49 15.23 17.18
N PRO A 124 -14.13 14.94 18.33
CA PRO A 124 -14.38 15.93 19.38
C PRO A 124 -13.09 16.66 19.75
N GLU A 125 -13.16 17.97 20.00
CA GLU A 125 -11.97 18.77 20.35
C GLU A 125 -11.25 18.21 21.58
N SER A 126 -12.01 17.72 22.57
CA SER A 126 -11.46 17.11 23.79
C SER A 126 -10.69 15.80 23.57
N SER A 127 -10.81 15.15 22.41
CA SER A 127 -10.02 13.96 22.07
C SER A 127 -8.80 14.26 21.21
N ARG A 128 -8.59 15.53 20.81
CA ARG A 128 -7.49 15.91 19.93
C ARG A 128 -6.17 16.01 20.70
N HIS A 129 -5.11 15.54 20.06
CA HIS A 129 -3.76 15.54 20.58
C HIS A 129 -2.77 15.84 19.44
N VAL A 130 -1.79 16.69 19.67
CA VAL A 130 -0.76 17.02 18.67
C VAL A 130 0.38 16.02 18.77
N ALA A 131 0.44 15.05 17.86
CA ALA A 131 1.50 14.04 17.86
C ALA A 131 2.84 14.58 17.33
N PHE A 132 2.80 15.59 16.46
CA PHE A 132 3.98 16.27 15.92
C PHE A 132 3.70 17.75 15.70
N ALA A 133 4.67 18.61 16.05
CA ALA A 133 4.71 20.02 15.71
C ALA A 133 6.16 20.43 15.41
N GLY A 134 6.42 20.95 14.22
CA GLY A 134 7.78 21.30 13.83
C GLY A 134 7.90 22.23 12.63
N GLU A 135 9.07 22.85 12.55
CA GLU A 135 9.55 23.56 11.38
C GLU A 135 10.29 22.60 10.43
N LEU A 136 9.95 22.66 9.15
CA LEU A 136 10.58 21.90 8.08
C LEU A 136 11.88 22.56 7.59
N PRO A 137 12.74 21.86 6.83
CA PRO A 137 13.98 22.43 6.29
C PRO A 137 13.80 23.71 5.47
N ASP A 138 12.65 23.89 4.83
CA ASP A 138 12.29 25.09 4.06
C ASP A 138 11.63 26.21 4.89
N GLY A 139 11.58 26.04 6.22
CA GLY A 139 11.05 26.98 7.19
C GLY A 139 9.54 26.87 7.44
N ARG A 140 8.79 26.11 6.63
CA ARG A 140 7.34 25.94 6.83
C ARG A 140 7.02 25.24 8.15
N ARG A 141 5.86 25.54 8.72
CA ARG A 141 5.40 24.94 9.99
C ARG A 141 4.33 23.91 9.73
N TRP A 142 4.57 22.71 10.22
CA TRP A 142 3.71 21.56 10.03
C TRP A 142 3.34 20.92 11.36
N ALA A 143 2.15 20.35 11.43
CA ALA A 143 1.69 19.61 12.59
C ALA A 143 0.83 18.40 12.21
N LEU A 144 0.92 17.35 13.04
CA LEU A 144 0.05 16.18 12.99
C LEU A 144 -0.85 16.21 14.22
N VAL A 145 -2.17 16.28 14.01
CA VAL A 145 -3.15 16.16 15.08
C VAL A 145 -3.83 14.80 14.96
N THR A 146 -3.83 14.04 16.04
CA THR A 146 -4.63 12.82 16.18
C THR A 146 -5.89 13.13 16.98
N GLY A 147 -6.95 12.37 16.79
CA GLY A 147 -8.15 12.43 17.63
C GLY A 147 -8.90 11.11 17.60
N GLU A 148 -9.75 10.87 18.59
CA GLU A 148 -10.59 9.66 18.62
C GLU A 148 -12.05 10.03 18.37
N ASP A 149 -12.72 9.25 17.52
CA ASP A 149 -14.15 9.34 17.23
C ASP A 149 -14.73 7.92 17.15
N GLU A 150 -15.76 7.64 17.95
CA GLU A 150 -16.39 6.31 18.06
C GLU A 150 -15.37 5.15 18.29
N GLY A 151 -14.29 5.42 19.04
CA GLY A 151 -13.23 4.44 19.33
C GLY A 151 -12.24 4.22 18.18
N GLN A 152 -12.37 4.97 17.09
CA GLN A 152 -11.45 4.96 15.97
C GLN A 152 -10.47 6.13 16.05
N LEU A 153 -9.17 5.82 15.90
CA LEU A 153 -8.15 6.84 15.79
C LEU A 153 -8.23 7.51 14.41
N LEU A 154 -8.28 8.82 14.42
CA LEU A 154 -8.24 9.70 13.26
C LEU A 154 -6.97 10.55 13.33
N HIS A 155 -6.49 11.00 12.18
CA HIS A 155 -5.38 11.95 12.12
C HIS A 155 -5.54 12.94 10.97
N ALA A 156 -4.97 14.13 11.14
CA ALA A 156 -4.98 15.20 10.16
C ALA A 156 -3.64 15.95 10.16
N TRP A 157 -3.18 16.31 8.96
CA TRP A 157 -1.98 17.10 8.76
C TRP A 157 -2.33 18.56 8.49
N PHE A 158 -1.70 19.45 9.24
CA PHE A 158 -1.82 20.89 9.10
C PHE A 158 -0.48 21.49 8.70
N GLY A 159 -0.51 22.51 7.85
CA GLY A 159 0.68 23.18 7.38
C GLY A 159 0.43 24.64 7.04
N GLY A 160 1.47 25.45 7.20
CA GLY A 160 1.46 26.88 6.90
C GLY A 160 2.85 27.38 6.47
N PRO A 161 2.95 28.65 6.06
CA PRO A 161 4.23 29.26 5.70
C PRO A 161 5.20 29.35 6.89
N ALA A 162 6.42 29.83 6.62
CA ALA A 162 7.40 30.06 7.68
C ALA A 162 6.90 31.09 8.69
N GLY A 163 7.06 30.78 9.97
CA GLY A 163 6.60 31.63 11.08
C GLY A 163 5.08 31.65 11.30
N ALA A 164 4.31 30.82 10.59
CA ALA A 164 2.85 30.77 10.74
C ALA A 164 2.42 30.57 12.19
N ALA A 165 1.44 31.35 12.62
CA ALA A 165 0.70 31.13 13.86
C ALA A 165 -0.25 29.92 13.71
N PRO A 166 -0.75 29.34 14.82
CA PRO A 166 -1.64 28.17 14.75
C PRO A 166 -2.90 28.38 13.91
N ASP A 167 -3.51 29.56 13.97
CA ASP A 167 -4.71 29.93 13.22
C ASP A 167 -4.45 30.20 11.72
N GLU A 168 -3.18 30.28 11.32
CA GLU A 168 -2.74 30.39 9.93
C GLU A 168 -2.43 29.03 9.30
N LEU A 169 -2.46 27.94 10.07
CA LEU A 169 -2.28 26.60 9.52
C LEU A 169 -3.58 26.11 8.88
N ALA A 170 -3.46 25.46 7.73
CA ALA A 170 -4.57 24.85 7.02
C ALA A 170 -4.36 23.34 6.87
N LEU A 171 -5.44 22.60 6.65
CA LEU A 171 -5.35 21.18 6.27
C LEU A 171 -4.53 21.06 4.99
N ILE A 172 -3.41 20.35 5.08
CA ILE A 172 -2.56 20.07 3.92
C ILE A 172 -2.81 18.68 3.37
N ALA A 173 -3.50 17.79 4.07
CA ALA A 173 -3.95 16.50 3.52
C ALA A 173 -5.36 16.17 4.05
N PRO A 174 -6.17 15.38 3.32
CA PRO A 174 -7.43 14.89 3.85
C PRO A 174 -7.21 14.14 5.16
N PRO A 175 -8.06 14.33 6.18
CA PRO A 175 -8.00 13.51 7.39
C PRO A 175 -8.19 12.02 7.06
N GLU A 176 -7.55 11.16 7.84
CA GLU A 176 -7.56 9.71 7.62
C GLU A 176 -7.80 8.93 8.92
N ARG A 177 -8.39 7.74 8.78
CA ARG A 177 -8.53 6.75 9.85
C ARG A 177 -7.23 5.97 9.98
N SER A 178 -6.81 5.65 11.20
CA SER A 178 -5.62 4.84 11.46
C SER A 178 -5.83 3.86 12.61
N GLY A 179 -4.96 2.85 12.69
CA GLY A 179 -4.89 1.99 13.88
C GLY A 179 -4.11 2.68 14.99
N ARG A 180 -4.35 2.31 16.26
CA ARG A 180 -3.67 2.93 17.42
C ARG A 180 -2.14 2.86 17.38
N GLY A 181 -1.59 1.78 16.82
CA GLY A 181 -0.14 1.61 16.62
C GLY A 181 0.36 1.99 15.23
N ALA A 182 -0.47 2.65 14.42
CA ALA A 182 -0.12 2.98 13.05
C ALA A 182 0.97 4.06 13.01
N THR A 183 1.83 3.95 12.03
CA THR A 183 2.73 5.03 11.66
C THR A 183 2.05 5.92 10.64
N VAL A 184 2.21 7.22 10.80
CA VAL A 184 1.64 8.22 9.91
C VAL A 184 2.79 8.86 9.13
N ALA A 185 2.61 9.04 7.82
CA ALA A 185 3.58 9.70 6.99
C ALA A 185 2.87 10.61 5.98
N VAL A 186 3.51 11.73 5.65
CA VAL A 186 3.05 12.66 4.62
C VAL A 186 4.23 13.10 3.76
N LEU A 187 4.01 13.14 2.44
CA LEU A 187 4.98 13.54 1.44
C LEU A 187 4.48 14.80 0.73
N ASP A 188 5.23 15.89 0.86
CA ASP A 188 5.07 17.06 0.01
C ASP A 188 5.91 16.92 -1.26
N THR A 189 5.32 17.21 -2.41
CA THR A 189 6.06 17.30 -3.68
C THR A 189 5.88 18.66 -4.37
N THR A 190 5.31 19.65 -3.68
CA THR A 190 5.04 20.98 -4.22
C THR A 190 6.27 21.91 -4.21
N GLY A 191 7.22 21.67 -3.31
CA GLY A 191 8.48 22.40 -3.21
C GLY A 191 9.51 22.01 -4.26
N ALA A 192 10.63 22.75 -4.30
CA ALA A 192 11.77 22.44 -5.19
C ALA A 192 12.40 21.07 -4.88
N GLN A 193 12.39 20.68 -3.61
CA GLN A 193 12.74 19.36 -3.14
C GLN A 193 11.55 18.78 -2.35
N PRO A 194 11.15 17.52 -2.62
CA PRO A 194 10.12 16.85 -1.85
C PRO A 194 10.52 16.72 -0.38
N VAL A 195 9.57 16.93 0.52
CA VAL A 195 9.77 16.79 1.97
C VAL A 195 8.88 15.67 2.49
N LEU A 196 9.48 14.71 3.19
CA LEU A 196 8.80 13.60 3.84
C LEU A 196 8.85 13.79 5.35
N VAL A 197 7.69 13.70 5.99
CA VAL A 197 7.55 13.62 7.45
C VAL A 197 6.98 12.25 7.80
N VAL A 198 7.64 11.53 8.71
CA VAL A 198 7.19 10.25 9.26
C VAL A 198 7.09 10.38 10.78
N VAL A 199 5.93 10.07 11.34
CA VAL A 199 5.67 10.07 12.77
C VAL A 199 5.29 8.66 13.19
N THR A 200 6.14 8.06 13.99
CA THR A 200 6.10 6.67 14.42
C THR A 200 6.39 6.56 15.92
N ARG A 201 6.73 5.38 16.44
CA ARG A 201 7.05 5.22 17.86
C ARG A 201 8.50 5.62 18.14
N PRO A 202 8.82 5.98 19.39
CA PRO A 202 10.20 6.23 19.80
C PRO A 202 11.14 5.09 19.39
N PHE A 203 12.35 5.46 18.98
CA PHE A 203 13.44 4.55 18.56
C PHE A 203 13.22 3.78 17.25
N ASP A 204 12.07 3.93 16.59
CA ASP A 204 11.90 3.35 15.26
C ASP A 204 12.76 4.11 14.24
N GLY A 205 13.46 3.33 13.40
CA GLY A 205 14.10 3.85 12.21
C GLY A 205 13.16 3.82 11.01
N ALA A 206 13.45 4.62 9.99
CA ALA A 206 12.77 4.51 8.72
C ALA A 206 13.72 4.78 7.55
N ARG A 207 13.41 4.18 6.40
CA ARG A 207 14.10 4.43 5.14
C ARG A 207 13.12 4.61 4.02
N TYR A 208 13.46 5.46 3.07
CA TYR A 208 12.61 5.83 1.94
C TYR A 208 13.17 5.30 0.64
N SER A 209 12.28 4.91 -0.27
CA SER A 209 12.60 4.59 -1.65
C SER A 209 11.65 5.33 -2.59
N PRO A 210 12.14 6.10 -3.58
CA PRO A 210 11.29 6.82 -4.51
C PRO A 210 10.60 5.90 -5.52
N GLY A 211 11.00 4.63 -5.64
CA GLY A 211 10.49 3.70 -6.64
C GLY A 211 11.45 2.58 -6.97
N THR A 212 11.01 1.65 -7.82
CA THR A 212 11.89 0.64 -8.38
C THR A 212 12.75 1.24 -9.49
N VAL A 213 14.02 0.88 -9.52
CA VAL A 213 14.99 1.30 -10.55
C VAL A 213 15.70 0.07 -11.13
N ARG A 214 16.28 0.24 -12.32
CA ARG A 214 17.19 -0.76 -12.89
C ARG A 214 18.58 -0.57 -12.28
N LEU A 215 19.11 -1.61 -11.63
CA LEU A 215 20.44 -1.61 -11.03
C LEU A 215 21.53 -1.85 -12.10
N GLY A 216 22.80 -1.65 -11.73
CA GLY A 216 23.93 -1.77 -12.65
C GLY A 216 24.14 -3.17 -13.25
N ASP A 217 23.62 -4.20 -12.60
CA ASP A 217 23.61 -5.60 -13.08
C ASP A 217 22.41 -5.92 -14.00
N GLY A 218 21.56 -4.93 -14.28
CA GLY A 218 20.35 -5.06 -15.08
C GLY A 218 19.13 -5.59 -14.34
N SER A 219 19.26 -5.96 -13.06
CA SER A 219 18.13 -6.36 -12.21
C SER A 219 17.24 -5.16 -11.85
N ILE A 220 15.99 -5.43 -11.44
CA ILE A 220 15.07 -4.41 -10.93
C ILE A 220 15.09 -4.46 -9.41
N GLY A 221 15.42 -3.34 -8.78
CA GLY A 221 15.52 -3.22 -7.32
C GLY A 221 15.01 -1.87 -6.82
N ARG A 222 15.23 -1.60 -5.54
CA ARG A 222 14.95 -0.31 -4.91
C ARG A 222 16.24 0.25 -4.33
N VAL A 223 16.46 1.54 -4.55
CA VAL A 223 17.45 2.30 -3.80
C VAL A 223 16.77 2.84 -2.55
N TRP A 224 17.43 2.70 -1.42
CA TRP A 224 16.93 3.11 -0.11
C TRP A 224 17.81 4.21 0.47
N THR A 225 17.17 5.21 1.07
CA THR A 225 17.81 6.28 1.82
C THR A 225 17.32 6.22 3.25
N GLU A 226 18.23 6.05 4.21
CA GLU A 226 17.89 6.14 5.64
C GLU A 226 17.41 7.55 5.96
N LEU A 227 16.29 7.66 6.69
CA LEU A 227 15.70 8.93 7.06
C LEU A 227 16.30 9.38 8.40
N PRO A 228 16.86 10.61 8.49
CA PRO A 228 17.27 11.15 9.77
C PRO A 228 16.04 11.46 10.64
N GLY A 229 16.18 11.22 11.93
CA GLY A 229 15.12 11.49 12.89
C GLY A 229 15.54 11.16 14.31
N ASP A 230 14.76 11.64 15.26
CA ASP A 230 14.89 11.32 16.68
C ASP A 230 13.50 11.13 17.29
N ASP A 231 13.42 10.32 18.34
CA ASP A 231 12.19 10.05 19.10
C ASP A 231 10.98 9.64 18.23
N GLY A 232 11.22 8.93 17.12
CA GLY A 232 10.17 8.49 16.20
C GLY A 232 9.59 9.59 15.31
N VAL A 233 10.25 10.74 15.19
CA VAL A 233 9.94 11.78 14.20
C VAL A 233 11.08 11.87 13.21
N LEU A 234 10.79 11.58 11.95
CA LEU A 234 11.77 11.61 10.87
C LEU A 234 11.33 12.65 9.82
N VAL A 235 12.17 13.65 9.58
CA VAL A 235 11.91 14.74 8.64
C VAL A 235 13.09 14.84 7.68
N ALA A 236 12.83 14.71 6.38
CA ALA A 236 13.89 14.73 5.38
C ALA A 236 13.43 15.32 4.04
N GLU A 237 14.35 16.02 3.38
CA GLU A 237 14.28 16.19 1.94
C GLU A 237 14.58 14.85 1.27
N VAL A 238 13.73 14.41 0.35
CA VAL A 238 13.84 13.11 -0.30
C VAL A 238 13.77 13.22 -1.82
N PRO A 239 14.33 12.26 -2.57
CA PRO A 239 14.15 12.21 -4.02
C PRO A 239 12.66 12.12 -4.39
N ALA A 240 12.27 12.83 -5.45
CA ALA A 240 10.92 12.74 -6.00
C ALA A 240 10.59 11.28 -6.38
N PRO A 241 9.35 10.82 -6.10
CA PRO A 241 8.90 9.52 -6.57
C PRO A 241 9.06 9.39 -8.09
N VAL A 242 9.54 8.23 -8.55
CA VAL A 242 9.74 7.95 -9.99
C VAL A 242 8.45 8.12 -10.78
N HIS A 243 7.34 7.70 -10.19
CA HIS A 243 5.99 8.06 -10.60
C HIS A 243 5.11 8.16 -9.35
N PRO A 244 3.95 8.82 -9.39
CA PRO A 244 3.15 8.91 -8.18
C PRO A 244 2.69 7.54 -7.69
N GLY A 245 2.83 7.30 -6.38
CA GLY A 245 2.58 6.03 -5.72
C GLY A 245 3.72 5.01 -5.77
N SER A 246 4.85 5.30 -6.44
CA SER A 246 6.01 4.39 -6.44
C SER A 246 6.80 4.39 -5.13
N GLU A 247 6.61 5.43 -4.32
CA GLU A 247 7.25 5.61 -3.04
C GLU A 247 6.92 4.48 -2.05
N VAL A 248 7.92 4.10 -1.26
CA VAL A 248 7.76 3.19 -0.12
C VAL A 248 8.59 3.72 1.03
N VAL A 249 8.01 3.71 2.23
CA VAL A 249 8.73 3.93 3.49
C VAL A 249 8.79 2.59 4.21
N ASP A 250 9.99 2.07 4.46
CA ASP A 250 10.19 0.92 5.32
C ASP A 250 10.46 1.42 6.74
N LEU A 251 9.66 0.97 7.69
CA LEU A 251 9.90 1.13 9.12
C LEU A 251 10.73 -0.03 9.63
N LEU A 252 11.71 0.30 10.47
CA LEU A 252 12.66 -0.62 11.05
C LEU A 252 12.46 -0.61 12.57
N ARG A 253 12.01 -1.74 13.13
CA ARG A 253 11.79 -1.91 14.56
C ARG A 253 12.28 -3.27 15.01
N ASP A 254 13.26 -3.32 15.92
CA ASP A 254 13.78 -4.57 16.49
C ASP A 254 14.14 -5.63 15.42
N GLY A 255 14.72 -5.19 14.29
CA GLY A 255 15.03 -6.04 13.14
C GLY A 255 13.82 -6.46 12.29
N SER A 256 12.60 -6.18 12.73
CA SER A 256 11.39 -6.32 11.92
C SER A 256 11.23 -5.14 10.95
N ARG A 257 10.59 -5.42 9.80
CA ARG A 257 10.35 -4.44 8.75
C ARG A 257 8.88 -4.37 8.40
N THR A 258 8.32 -3.16 8.44
CA THR A 258 6.96 -2.89 7.98
C THR A 258 7.01 -1.86 6.85
N SER A 259 6.45 -2.17 5.69
CA SER A 259 6.43 -1.25 4.55
C SER A 259 5.14 -0.44 4.53
N LEU A 260 5.24 0.88 4.60
CA LEU A 260 4.19 1.82 4.30
C LEU A 260 4.19 2.11 2.80
N ARG A 261 3.06 1.88 2.16
CA ARG A 261 2.79 2.21 0.76
C ARG A 261 1.70 3.27 0.71
N TYR A 262 1.65 4.02 -0.38
CA TYR A 262 0.65 5.08 -0.57
C TYR A 262 0.72 6.15 0.53
N VAL A 263 1.92 6.67 0.77
CA VAL A 263 2.14 7.78 1.71
C VAL A 263 1.20 8.94 1.36
N SER A 264 0.51 9.49 2.35
CA SER A 264 -0.41 10.61 2.15
C SER A 264 0.33 11.79 1.54
N ARG A 265 -0.34 12.55 0.68
CA ARG A 265 0.28 13.68 -0.04
C ARG A 265 -0.38 14.99 0.31
N THR A 266 0.40 16.05 0.23
CA THR A 266 -0.13 17.40 0.41
C THR A 266 -1.06 17.80 -0.74
N ALA A 267 -2.10 18.58 -0.42
CA ALA A 267 -3.02 19.19 -1.36
C ALA A 267 -2.25 20.05 -2.37
N GLY A 268 -2.71 20.04 -3.62
CA GLY A 268 -2.00 20.69 -4.73
C GLY A 268 -0.89 19.85 -5.35
N THR A 269 -0.50 18.73 -4.74
CA THR A 269 0.13 17.64 -5.49
C THR A 269 -0.97 17.02 -6.34
N PRO A 270 -0.92 17.09 -7.69
CA PRO A 270 -1.86 16.33 -8.49
C PRO A 270 -1.65 14.87 -8.12
N VAL A 271 -2.59 14.30 -7.37
CA VAL A 271 -2.74 12.86 -7.31
C VAL A 271 -3.04 12.51 -8.75
N PRO A 272 -2.16 11.84 -9.51
CA PRO A 272 -2.63 11.34 -10.78
C PRO A 272 -3.83 10.49 -10.44
N VAL A 273 -4.88 10.63 -11.23
CA VAL A 273 -6.05 9.77 -11.10
C VAL A 273 -5.70 8.31 -11.49
N ALA A 274 -4.44 8.03 -11.84
CA ALA A 274 -3.84 6.71 -11.65
C ALA A 274 -3.47 6.65 -10.17
N TRP A 275 -4.15 5.91 -9.29
CA TRP A 275 -4.37 4.47 -9.35
C TRP A 275 -5.72 4.11 -8.71
N SER A 276 -6.59 3.49 -9.52
CA SER A 276 -7.29 2.24 -9.21
C SER A 276 -7.32 1.86 -7.72
N ILE A 277 -8.37 2.26 -6.99
CA ILE A 277 -8.73 1.50 -5.80
C ILE A 277 -9.26 0.18 -6.33
N ALA A 278 -8.42 -0.85 -6.22
CA ALA A 278 -8.89 -2.22 -6.16
C ALA A 278 -9.83 -2.31 -4.96
N SER A 279 -11.13 -2.18 -5.19
CA SER A 279 -12.07 -2.88 -4.34
C SER A 279 -11.72 -4.36 -4.50
N THR A 280 -11.18 -4.99 -3.45
CA THR A 280 -11.26 -6.44 -3.34
C THR A 280 -12.74 -6.75 -3.33
N ALA A 281 -13.23 -7.24 -4.48
CA ALA A 281 -14.61 -7.66 -4.59
C ALA A 281 -14.89 -8.69 -3.48
N ASP A 282 -16.11 -8.65 -2.92
CA ASP A 282 -16.59 -9.67 -2.00
C ASP A 282 -16.19 -11.06 -2.53
N PRO A 283 -15.54 -11.93 -1.73
CA PRO A 283 -15.15 -13.28 -2.16
C PRO A 283 -16.30 -14.06 -2.81
N SER A 284 -17.56 -13.76 -2.45
CA SER A 284 -18.75 -14.33 -3.06
C SER A 284 -18.85 -14.07 -4.58
N LEU A 285 -18.30 -12.96 -5.07
CA LEU A 285 -18.28 -12.59 -6.49
C LEU A 285 -17.28 -13.42 -7.30
N THR A 286 -16.29 -14.04 -6.64
CA THR A 286 -15.27 -14.92 -7.27
C THR A 286 -15.49 -16.40 -6.96
N ALA A 287 -16.44 -16.74 -6.09
CA ALA A 287 -16.68 -18.12 -5.68
C ALA A 287 -17.37 -18.96 -6.76
N ASP A 288 -18.18 -18.33 -7.61
CA ASP A 288 -18.87 -18.96 -8.73
C ASP A 288 -18.46 -18.27 -10.05
N PRO A 289 -17.85 -19.00 -11.01
CA PRO A 289 -17.47 -18.45 -12.31
C PRO A 289 -18.62 -17.78 -13.08
N ALA A 290 -19.87 -18.22 -12.87
CA ALA A 290 -21.03 -17.60 -13.50
C ALA A 290 -21.38 -16.24 -12.87
N VAL A 291 -21.26 -16.10 -11.54
CA VAL A 291 -21.40 -14.82 -10.84
C VAL A 291 -20.28 -13.87 -11.28
N GLU A 292 -19.05 -14.37 -11.31
CA GLU A 292 -17.88 -13.62 -11.76
C GLU A 292 -18.08 -13.07 -13.18
N GLN A 293 -18.47 -13.92 -14.14
CA GLN A 293 -18.72 -13.49 -15.52
C GLN A 293 -19.83 -12.44 -15.62
N ARG A 294 -20.92 -12.57 -14.84
CA ARG A 294 -21.99 -11.55 -14.80
C ARG A 294 -21.47 -10.22 -14.26
N PHE A 295 -20.68 -10.27 -13.20
CA PHE A 295 -20.11 -9.08 -12.58
C PHE A 295 -19.14 -8.36 -13.54
N VAL A 296 -18.21 -9.11 -14.15
CA VAL A 296 -17.29 -8.57 -15.17
C VAL A 296 -18.06 -8.02 -16.37
N GLY A 297 -19.07 -8.76 -16.85
CA GLY A 297 -19.93 -8.34 -17.97
C GLY A 297 -20.72 -7.07 -17.69
N CYS A 298 -21.06 -6.79 -16.43
CA CYS A 298 -21.71 -5.54 -16.01
C CYS A 298 -20.73 -4.36 -15.98
N LEU A 299 -19.49 -4.58 -15.51
CA LEU A 299 -18.49 -3.54 -15.32
C LEU A 299 -17.81 -3.07 -16.61
N LEU A 300 -17.48 -4.00 -17.53
CA LEU A 300 -16.73 -3.67 -18.74
C LEU A 300 -17.42 -2.61 -19.63
N PRO A 301 -18.75 -2.67 -19.89
CA PRO A 301 -19.45 -1.64 -20.66
C PRO A 301 -19.43 -0.25 -20.00
N GLN A 302 -19.23 -0.19 -18.68
CA GLN A 302 -19.13 1.07 -17.92
C GLN A 302 -17.71 1.66 -17.95
N GLY A 303 -16.78 1.04 -18.67
CA GLY A 303 -15.40 1.51 -18.84
C GLY A 303 -14.44 1.11 -17.72
N PHE A 304 -14.84 0.20 -16.84
CA PHE A 304 -13.97 -0.33 -15.79
C PHE A 304 -13.00 -1.35 -16.40
N VAL A 305 -11.82 -1.49 -15.78
CA VAL A 305 -10.87 -2.56 -16.10
C VAL A 305 -10.90 -3.58 -14.97
N VAL A 306 -11.11 -4.85 -15.29
CA VAL A 306 -11.13 -5.93 -14.30
C VAL A 306 -9.87 -6.78 -14.44
N ARG A 307 -9.22 -7.09 -13.32
CA ARG A 307 -7.99 -7.92 -13.27
C ARG A 307 -8.14 -9.02 -12.23
N PHE A 308 -7.58 -10.19 -12.53
CA PHE A 308 -7.51 -11.33 -11.63
C PHE A 308 -6.08 -11.55 -11.16
N GLY A 309 -5.90 -11.63 -9.84
CA GLY A 309 -4.65 -12.04 -9.21
C GLY A 309 -4.40 -13.53 -9.40
N ALA A 310 -3.15 -13.96 -9.22
CA ALA A 310 -2.77 -15.37 -9.26
C ALA A 310 -3.40 -16.21 -8.11
N ASP A 311 -3.87 -15.53 -7.08
CA ASP A 311 -4.60 -16.05 -5.92
C ASP A 311 -6.13 -16.06 -6.13
N GLY A 312 -6.61 -15.68 -7.32
CA GLY A 312 -8.04 -15.55 -7.61
C GLY A 312 -8.66 -14.24 -7.11
N ALA A 313 -7.88 -13.33 -6.52
CA ALA A 313 -8.40 -12.05 -6.07
C ALA A 313 -8.84 -11.18 -7.25
N LEU A 314 -10.07 -10.69 -7.19
CA LEU A 314 -10.62 -9.78 -8.19
C LEU A 314 -10.27 -8.33 -7.85
N THR A 315 -9.67 -7.63 -8.81
CA THR A 315 -9.36 -6.20 -8.73
C THR A 315 -10.17 -5.46 -9.78
N VAL A 316 -11.01 -4.54 -9.33
CA VAL A 316 -11.73 -3.60 -10.21
C VAL A 316 -10.97 -2.28 -10.28
N VAL A 317 -10.78 -1.75 -11.48
CA VAL A 317 -10.11 -0.48 -11.75
C VAL A 317 -11.13 0.49 -12.34
N TYR A 318 -11.28 1.65 -11.71
CA TYR A 318 -12.20 2.67 -12.16
C TYR A 318 -11.84 3.26 -13.53
N PRO A 319 -12.85 3.72 -14.30
CA PRO A 319 -12.63 4.39 -15.57
C PRO A 319 -11.73 5.62 -15.39
N THR A 320 -10.81 5.85 -16.33
CA THR A 320 -10.01 7.08 -16.32
C THR A 320 -10.91 8.25 -16.76
N PRO A 321 -11.05 9.33 -15.98
CA PRO A 321 -11.86 10.47 -16.40
C PRO A 321 -11.23 11.12 -17.63
N ALA A 322 -12.07 11.44 -18.63
CA ALA A 322 -11.63 11.96 -19.94
C ALA A 322 -11.01 13.38 -19.91
N ALA A 323 -11.04 14.06 -18.76
CA ALA A 323 -10.50 15.41 -18.59
C ALA A 323 -9.91 15.59 -17.18
N ARG A 324 -9.01 16.58 -17.02
CA ARG A 324 -8.58 17.05 -15.69
C ARG A 324 -9.82 17.57 -14.95
N ARG A 325 -10.14 16.96 -13.82
CA ARG A 325 -11.20 17.35 -12.90
C ARG A 325 -10.58 17.89 -11.61
N SER A 326 -11.29 18.75 -10.91
CA SER A 326 -10.94 19.16 -9.54
C SER A 326 -11.05 17.98 -8.58
N ASP A 327 -10.40 18.05 -7.41
CA ASP A 327 -10.45 16.98 -6.40
C ASP A 327 -11.88 16.67 -5.93
N VAL A 328 -12.72 17.70 -5.79
CA VAL A 328 -14.15 17.55 -5.43
C VAL A 328 -14.92 16.77 -6.50
N GLU A 329 -14.69 17.08 -7.78
CA GLU A 329 -15.31 16.36 -8.90
C GLU A 329 -14.80 14.92 -9.02
N LEU A 330 -13.56 14.65 -8.61
CA LEU A 330 -13.01 13.29 -8.55
C LEU A 330 -13.63 12.48 -7.41
N VAL A 331 -13.86 13.09 -6.24
CA VAL A 331 -14.57 12.44 -5.12
C VAL A 331 -16.01 12.09 -5.53
N HIS A 332 -16.73 13.01 -6.18
CA HIS A 332 -18.07 12.72 -6.67
C HIS A 332 -18.08 11.65 -7.79
N ALA A 333 -17.12 11.69 -8.71
CA ALA A 333 -16.98 10.66 -9.74
C ALA A 333 -16.74 9.29 -9.11
N ARG A 334 -15.90 9.23 -8.07
CA ARG A 334 -15.60 8.00 -7.34
C ARG A 334 -16.83 7.44 -6.64
N ALA A 335 -17.58 8.25 -5.90
CA ALA A 335 -18.83 7.81 -5.28
C ALA A 335 -19.82 7.26 -6.32
N GLY A 336 -19.85 7.85 -7.53
CA GLY A 336 -20.61 7.32 -8.65
C GLY A 336 -20.11 5.97 -9.16
N TRP A 337 -18.79 5.77 -9.25
CA TRP A 337 -18.20 4.49 -9.63
C TRP A 337 -18.42 3.40 -8.59
N ASP A 338 -18.30 3.73 -7.30
CA ASP A 338 -18.59 2.82 -6.19
C ASP A 338 -20.04 2.31 -6.27
N ALA A 339 -21.00 3.21 -6.50
CA ALA A 339 -22.40 2.84 -6.69
C ALA A 339 -22.63 1.91 -7.90
N VAL A 340 -21.86 2.08 -8.99
CA VAL A 340 -21.93 1.18 -10.15
C VAL A 340 -21.35 -0.19 -9.82
N VAL A 341 -20.24 -0.26 -9.06
CA VAL A 341 -19.66 -1.52 -8.60
C VAL A 341 -20.65 -2.27 -7.71
N ASP A 342 -21.28 -1.59 -6.76
CA ASP A 342 -22.25 -2.19 -5.84
C ASP A 342 -23.51 -2.69 -6.57
N ASP A 343 -24.05 -1.91 -7.53
CA ASP A 343 -25.19 -2.33 -8.35
C ASP A 343 -24.83 -3.54 -9.23
N CYS A 344 -23.66 -3.53 -9.87
CA CYS A 344 -23.18 -4.67 -10.65
C CYS A 344 -22.99 -5.93 -9.78
N ALA A 345 -22.46 -5.80 -8.56
CA ALA A 345 -22.29 -6.90 -7.63
C ALA A 345 -23.64 -7.48 -7.22
N ALA A 346 -24.58 -6.63 -6.82
CA ALA A 346 -25.94 -7.04 -6.45
C ALA A 346 -26.65 -7.80 -7.59
N ARG A 347 -26.55 -7.31 -8.82
CA ARG A 347 -27.13 -7.97 -10.00
C ARG A 347 -26.48 -9.32 -10.32
N ALA A 348 -25.16 -9.40 -10.20
CA ALA A 348 -24.43 -10.64 -10.46
C ALA A 348 -24.81 -11.75 -9.47
N LEU A 349 -24.99 -11.39 -8.19
CA LEU A 349 -25.40 -12.29 -7.10
C LEU A 349 -26.89 -12.67 -7.17
N ALA A 350 -27.77 -11.78 -7.64
CA ALA A 350 -29.20 -12.05 -7.78
C ALA A 350 -29.55 -13.08 -8.89
N GLY A 351 -28.58 -13.50 -9.70
CA GLY A 351 -28.73 -14.61 -10.65
C GLY A 351 -29.12 -14.23 -12.08
N GLY A 352 -29.58 -12.99 -12.32
CA GLY A 352 -29.96 -12.50 -13.66
C GLY A 352 -31.27 -13.08 -14.18
#